data_AF-R0I573-F1
#
_entry.id   AF-R0I573-F1
#
_cell.length_a   1.000
_cell.length_b   1.000
_cell.length_c   1.000
_cell.angle_alpha   90.00
_cell.angle_beta   90.00
_cell.angle_gamma   90.00
#
_symmetry.space_group_name_H-M   'P 1'
#
loop_
_entity.id
_entity.type
_entity.pdbx_description
1 polymer ?
#
loop_
_entity_poly.entity_id
_entity_poly.type
_entity_poly.pdbx_seq_one_letter_code
_entity_poly.pdbx_strand_id
1 'polypeptide(L)'
;IVERGFMTQADFDEASMKALSLFEFGQRVAKDHGLILVDTKYEFRRSSDGSILLIDEIHTPDSSRYWLASSYEERFQKGMEPENVDKEFLRLWFKENCNPYEDENLAKILGVSIAYNCQILPAALTELVTELAWRYVF
;
A
#
# COMPACT_ATOMS: atom_id res chain seq x y z
N ILE A 1 -4.05 7.62 -21.22
CA ILE A 1 -5.23 6.72 -21.09
C ILE A 1 -6.32 7.17 -22.04
N VAL A 2 -6.74 8.44 -21.97
CA VAL A 2 -7.72 9.03 -22.90
C VAL A 2 -7.25 9.02 -24.35
N GLU A 3 -6.05 9.54 -24.65
CA GLU A 3 -5.49 9.52 -26.01
C GLU A 3 -5.36 8.12 -26.62
N ARG A 4 -5.20 7.09 -25.78
CA ARG A 4 -5.11 5.69 -26.20
C ARG A 4 -6.47 5.02 -26.40
N GLY A 5 -7.57 5.74 -26.16
CA GLY A 5 -8.94 5.25 -26.34
C GLY A 5 -9.41 4.26 -25.26
N PHE A 6 -8.67 4.11 -24.15
CA PHE A 6 -9.05 3.18 -23.07
C PHE A 6 -10.15 3.71 -22.15
N MET A 7 -10.36 5.03 -22.13
CA MET A 7 -11.33 5.70 -21.28
C MET A 7 -11.74 7.01 -21.93
N THR A 8 -13.00 7.45 -21.76
CA THR A 8 -13.41 8.78 -22.20
C THR A 8 -12.82 9.85 -21.28
N GLN A 9 -12.73 11.10 -21.74
CA GLN A 9 -12.27 12.20 -20.88
C GLN A 9 -13.17 12.35 -19.64
N ALA A 10 -14.50 12.26 -19.82
CA ALA A 10 -15.47 12.36 -18.74
C ALA A 10 -15.31 11.26 -17.68
N ASP A 11 -15.14 10.00 -18.11
CA ASP A 11 -14.92 8.87 -17.19
C ASP A 11 -13.60 9.05 -16.41
N PHE A 12 -12.55 9.55 -17.08
CA PHE A 12 -11.25 9.82 -16.44
C PHE A 12 -11.32 10.93 -15.40
N ASP A 13 -12.02 12.02 -15.72
CA ASP A 13 -12.21 13.15 -14.81
C ASP A 13 -13.02 12.72 -13.56
N GLU A 14 -14.08 11.95 -13.75
CA GLU A 14 -14.89 11.42 -12.64
C GLU A 14 -14.06 10.46 -11.75
N ALA A 15 -13.33 9.52 -12.36
CA ALA A 15 -12.47 8.59 -11.62
C ALA A 15 -11.37 9.33 -10.85
N SER A 16 -10.74 10.33 -11.47
CA SER A 16 -9.66 11.13 -10.86
C SER A 16 -10.18 11.94 -9.68
N MET A 17 -11.33 12.59 -9.84
CA MET A 17 -11.97 13.35 -8.75
C MET A 17 -12.29 12.43 -7.57
N LYS A 18 -12.88 11.25 -7.81
CA LYS A 18 -13.19 10.26 -6.78
C LYS A 18 -11.93 9.76 -6.07
N ALA A 19 -10.89 9.38 -6.83
CA ALA A 19 -9.62 8.91 -6.29
C ALA A 19 -8.96 9.95 -5.37
N LEU A 20 -8.89 11.21 -5.79
CA LEU A 20 -8.30 12.29 -5.01
C LEU A 20 -9.11 12.59 -3.75
N SER A 21 -10.44 12.56 -3.84
CA SER A 21 -11.33 12.79 -2.69
C SER A 21 -11.18 11.69 -1.63
N LEU A 22 -11.10 10.43 -2.06
CA LEU A 22 -10.81 9.30 -1.19
C LEU A 22 -9.42 9.39 -0.58
N PHE A 23 -8.42 9.81 -1.37
CA PHE A 23 -7.05 9.93 -0.89
C PHE A 23 -6.90 11.02 0.17
N GLU A 24 -7.56 12.16 -0.03
CA GLU A 24 -7.62 13.22 0.98
C GLU A 24 -8.29 12.72 2.27
N PHE A 25 -9.41 11.99 2.15
CA PHE A 25 -10.06 11.38 3.31
C PHE A 25 -9.14 10.40 4.04
N GLY A 26 -8.49 9.49 3.30
CA GLY A 26 -7.56 8.50 3.86
C GLY A 26 -6.37 9.14 4.55
N GLN A 27 -5.81 10.21 3.99
CA GLN A 27 -4.71 10.95 4.63
C GLN A 27 -5.14 11.58 5.96
N ARG A 28 -6.34 12.15 6.05
CA ARG A 28 -6.86 12.69 7.31
C ARG A 28 -7.00 11.59 8.36
N VAL A 29 -7.64 10.47 7.99
CA VAL A 29 -7.82 9.33 8.91
C VAL A 29 -6.49 8.74 9.34
N ALA A 30 -5.53 8.55 8.43
CA ALA A 30 -4.20 8.04 8.75
C ALA A 30 -3.48 8.96 9.74
N LYS A 31 -3.53 10.28 9.49
CA LYS A 31 -2.91 11.29 10.34
C LYS A 31 -3.47 11.27 11.76
N ASP A 32 -4.79 11.15 11.92
CA ASP A 32 -5.44 11.09 13.23
C ASP A 32 -4.98 9.87 14.04
N HIS A 33 -4.43 8.85 13.38
CA HIS A 33 -3.90 7.62 13.97
C HIS A 33 -2.37 7.55 13.98
N GLY A 34 -1.69 8.68 13.77
CA GLY A 34 -0.21 8.75 13.83
C GLY A 34 0.49 8.10 12.64
N LEU A 35 -0.21 7.93 11.52
CA LEU A 35 0.30 7.37 10.27
C LEU A 35 0.35 8.43 9.17
N ILE A 36 1.19 8.21 8.17
CA ILE A 36 1.23 8.97 6.92
C ILE A 36 0.81 8.02 5.80
N LEU A 37 -0.33 8.28 5.17
CA LEU A 37 -0.73 7.58 3.94
C LEU A 37 0.01 8.23 2.76
N VAL A 38 0.99 7.52 2.21
CA VAL A 38 1.93 8.06 1.22
C VAL A 38 1.34 7.97 -0.19
N ASP A 39 0.80 6.80 -0.51
CA ASP A 39 0.15 6.50 -1.77
C ASP A 39 -0.82 5.32 -1.60
N THR A 40 -1.72 5.17 -2.55
CA THR A 40 -2.70 4.08 -2.59
C THR A 40 -3.15 3.82 -4.03
N LYS A 41 -3.53 2.59 -4.32
CA LYS A 41 -4.08 2.16 -5.62
C LYS A 41 -5.59 2.00 -5.49
N TYR A 42 -6.33 2.66 -6.38
CA TYR A 42 -7.77 2.45 -6.52
C TYR A 42 -8.08 1.71 -7.82
N GLU A 43 -9.11 0.88 -7.79
CA GLU A 43 -9.67 0.25 -8.99
C GLU A 43 -11.12 0.68 -9.21
N PHE A 44 -11.37 1.24 -10.38
CA PHE A 44 -12.68 1.70 -10.78
C PHE A 44 -13.20 0.90 -11.97
N ARG A 45 -14.51 0.66 -11.96
CA ARG A 45 -15.26 0.03 -13.03
C ARG A 45 -16.28 1.00 -13.58
N ARG A 46 -16.40 1.06 -14.91
CA ARG A 46 -17.55 1.68 -15.57
C ARG A 46 -18.73 0.72 -15.58
N SER A 47 -19.81 1.12 -14.91
CA SER A 47 -21.06 0.37 -14.83
C SER A 47 -21.86 0.43 -16.15
N SER A 48 -22.86 -0.43 -16.31
CA SER A 48 -23.72 -0.46 -17.49
C SER A 48 -24.59 0.80 -17.65
N ASP A 49 -24.87 1.50 -16.55
CA ASP A 49 -25.56 2.80 -16.55
C ASP A 49 -24.62 3.99 -16.83
N GLY A 50 -23.33 3.72 -17.03
CA GLY A 50 -22.31 4.74 -17.29
C GLY A 50 -21.65 5.33 -16.04
N SER A 51 -22.05 4.94 -14.82
CA SER A 51 -21.43 5.43 -13.59
C SER A 51 -20.04 4.80 -13.34
N ILE A 52 -19.15 5.55 -12.70
CA ILE A 52 -17.83 5.04 -12.25
C ILE A 52 -17.92 4.53 -10.82
N LEU A 53 -17.76 3.23 -10.63
CA LEU A 53 -17.88 2.54 -9.34
C LEU A 53 -16.52 2.08 -8.84
N LEU A 54 -16.27 2.26 -7.55
CA LEU A 54 -15.12 1.69 -6.84
C LEU A 54 -15.41 0.23 -6.54
N ILE A 55 -14.44 -0.67 -6.77
CA ILE A 55 -14.69 -2.13 -6.68
C ILE A 55 -13.74 -2.90 -5.75
N ASP A 56 -12.46 -2.56 -5.74
CA ASP A 56 -11.42 -3.28 -4.98
C ASP A 56 -11.32 -2.75 -3.54
N GLU A 57 -10.41 -3.33 -2.75
CA GLU A 57 -10.08 -2.83 -1.42
C GLU A 57 -9.50 -1.41 -1.42
N ILE A 58 -9.60 -0.74 -0.29
CA ILE A 58 -9.25 0.68 -0.13
C ILE A 58 -8.47 0.84 1.17
N HIS A 59 -7.35 1.58 1.12
CA HIS A 59 -6.60 2.00 2.31
C HIS A 59 -6.14 0.82 3.19
N THR A 60 -5.93 -0.34 2.57
CA THR A 60 -5.32 -1.51 3.22
C THR A 60 -3.80 -1.42 3.11
N PRO A 61 -3.04 -2.10 3.99
CA PRO A 61 -1.57 -2.19 3.86
C PRO A 61 -1.08 -2.93 2.60
N ASP A 62 -1.96 -3.57 1.84
CA ASP A 62 -1.62 -4.21 0.56
C ASP A 62 -1.76 -3.24 -0.61
N SER A 63 -2.87 -2.50 -0.64
CA SER A 63 -3.17 -1.49 -1.66
C SER A 63 -2.47 -0.14 -1.43
N SER A 64 -1.87 0.09 -0.25
CA SER A 64 -1.42 1.40 0.20
C SER A 64 -0.10 1.35 0.95
N ARG A 65 0.66 2.47 0.91
CA ARG A 65 1.87 2.66 1.71
C ARG A 65 1.60 3.54 2.92
N TYR A 66 2.02 3.08 4.09
CA TYR A 66 1.85 3.74 5.38
C TYR A 66 3.19 3.89 6.09
N TRP A 67 3.53 5.13 6.46
CA TRP A 67 4.68 5.42 7.32
C TRP A 67 4.26 5.80 8.73
N LEU A 68 5.12 5.53 9.72
CA LEU A 68 4.95 6.02 11.08
C LEU A 68 5.29 7.52 11.13
N ALA A 69 4.30 8.35 11.50
CA ALA A 69 4.47 9.80 11.52
C ALA A 69 5.51 10.27 12.56
N SER A 70 5.62 9.55 13.68
CA SER A 70 6.50 9.89 14.80
C SER A 70 7.99 9.80 14.47
N SER A 71 8.39 8.91 13.55
CA SER A 71 9.80 8.71 13.18
C SER A 71 10.18 9.30 11.82
N TYR A 72 9.19 9.70 11.00
CA TYR A 72 9.42 10.15 9.62
C TYR A 72 10.44 11.29 9.52
N GLU A 73 10.25 12.39 10.25
CA GLU A 73 11.09 13.59 10.14
C GLU A 73 12.55 13.30 10.51
N GLU A 74 12.78 12.59 11.62
CA GLU A 74 14.13 12.23 12.07
C GLU A 74 14.84 11.35 11.04
N ARG A 75 14.14 10.34 10.51
CA ARG A 75 14.70 9.41 9.53
C ARG A 75 14.99 10.10 8.21
N PHE A 76 14.08 10.98 7.76
CA PHE A 76 14.28 11.80 6.56
C PHE A 76 15.52 12.69 6.67
N GLN A 77 15.70 13.39 7.80
CA GLN A 77 16.89 14.22 8.03
C GLN A 77 18.20 13.42 8.06
N LYS A 78 18.13 12.15 8.46
CA LYS A 78 19.28 11.22 8.45
C LYS A 78 19.50 10.51 7.10
N GLY A 79 18.66 10.76 6.09
CA GLY A 79 18.70 10.04 4.81
C GLY A 79 18.38 8.56 4.94
N MET A 80 17.59 8.18 5.95
CA MET A 80 17.17 6.81 6.19
C MET A 80 15.76 6.56 5.63
N GLU A 81 15.51 5.32 5.20
CA GLU A 81 14.19 4.88 4.77
C GLU A 81 13.14 5.08 5.88
N PRO A 82 11.93 5.59 5.60
CA PRO A 82 10.87 5.72 6.60
C PRO A 82 10.50 4.36 7.22
N GLU A 83 10.09 4.38 8.49
CA GLU A 83 9.47 3.19 9.09
C GLU A 83 8.07 3.01 8.53
N ASN A 84 7.77 1.78 8.11
CA ASN A 84 6.53 1.42 7.45
C ASN A 84 5.80 0.29 8.19
N VAL A 85 4.50 0.19 7.97
CA VAL A 85 3.62 -0.88 8.51
C VAL A 85 2.90 -1.64 7.40
N ASP A 86 3.49 -1.61 6.19
CA ASP A 86 2.94 -2.18 4.96
C ASP A 86 3.86 -3.27 4.40
N LYS A 87 3.59 -3.76 3.18
CA LYS A 87 4.37 -4.82 2.52
C LYS A 87 5.76 -4.38 2.05
N GLU A 88 6.20 -3.14 2.29
CA GLU A 88 7.46 -2.63 1.77
C GLU A 88 8.68 -3.38 2.33
N PHE A 89 8.64 -3.88 3.57
CA PHE A 89 9.71 -4.73 4.10
C PHE A 89 9.95 -5.99 3.24
N LEU A 90 8.87 -6.62 2.75
CA LEU A 90 8.96 -7.81 1.91
C LEU A 90 9.51 -7.45 0.53
N ARG A 91 9.13 -6.28 -0.01
CA ARG A 91 9.62 -5.77 -1.31
C ARG A 91 11.10 -5.43 -1.25
N LEU A 92 11.55 -4.75 -0.19
CA LEU A 92 12.96 -4.43 0.03
C LEU A 92 13.80 -5.69 0.21
N TRP A 93 13.33 -6.63 1.03
CA TRP A 93 13.98 -7.92 1.18
C TRP A 93 14.09 -8.66 -0.16
N PHE A 94 13.01 -8.69 -0.95
CA PHE A 94 13.02 -9.32 -2.27
C PHE A 94 14.03 -8.66 -3.21
N LYS A 95 14.08 -7.32 -3.25
CA LYS A 95 15.02 -6.55 -4.07
C LYS A 95 16.49 -6.83 -3.70
N GLU A 96 16.78 -7.02 -2.41
CA GLU A 96 18.14 -7.26 -1.92
C GLU A 96 18.59 -8.72 -2.07
N ASN A 97 17.65 -9.67 -2.05
CA ASN A 97 17.96 -11.10 -1.91
C ASN A 97 17.54 -11.95 -3.11
N CYS A 98 16.83 -11.40 -4.09
CA CYS A 98 16.29 -12.16 -5.22
C CYS A 98 16.50 -11.42 -6.55
N ASN A 99 16.92 -12.17 -7.59
CA ASN A 99 16.86 -11.73 -8.97
C ASN A 99 15.74 -12.48 -9.70
N PRO A 100 14.56 -11.87 -9.94
CA PRO A 100 13.41 -12.54 -10.54
C PRO A 100 13.64 -13.02 -11.98
N TYR A 101 14.73 -12.60 -12.62
CA TYR A 101 15.07 -12.95 -13.99
C TYR A 101 16.10 -14.07 -14.11
N GLU A 102 16.81 -14.38 -13.02
CA GLU A 102 17.89 -15.38 -13.00
C GLU A 102 17.60 -16.54 -12.06
N ASP A 103 16.81 -16.32 -11.02
CA ASP A 103 16.53 -17.33 -10.00
C ASP A 103 15.37 -18.25 -10.42
N GLU A 104 15.70 -19.39 -11.04
CA GLU A 104 14.75 -20.39 -11.57
C GLU A 104 13.77 -20.97 -10.51
N ASN A 105 14.08 -20.84 -9.21
CA ASN A 105 13.29 -21.42 -8.11
C ASN A 105 12.90 -20.39 -7.03
N LEU A 106 12.66 -19.15 -7.45
CA LEU A 106 12.20 -18.03 -6.61
C LEU A 106 11.11 -18.44 -5.60
N ALA A 107 10.06 -19.14 -6.06
CA ALA A 107 8.93 -19.54 -5.23
C ALA A 107 9.32 -20.49 -4.07
N LYS A 108 10.33 -21.33 -4.27
CA LYS A 108 10.81 -22.28 -3.25
C LYS A 108 11.73 -21.60 -2.24
N ILE A 109 12.51 -20.63 -2.69
CA ILE A 109 13.40 -19.80 -1.86
C ILE A 109 12.56 -18.90 -0.94
N LEU A 110 11.53 -18.25 -1.50
CA LEU A 110 10.61 -17.39 -0.77
C LEU A 110 9.82 -18.15 0.30
N GLY A 111 9.29 -19.33 -0.02
CA GLY A 111 8.50 -20.13 0.93
C GLY A 111 9.27 -20.57 2.19
N VAL A 112 10.59 -20.73 2.10
CA VAL A 112 11.44 -21.18 3.22
C VAL A 112 12.05 -19.99 3.97
N SER A 113 12.52 -18.95 3.27
CA SER A 113 13.22 -17.82 3.89
C SER A 113 12.28 -16.78 4.50
N ILE A 114 11.12 -16.51 3.88
CA ILE A 114 10.14 -15.56 4.43
C ILE A 114 9.60 -16.09 5.77
N ALA A 115 9.36 -17.40 5.90
CA ALA A 115 8.90 -18.00 7.16
C ALA A 115 9.92 -17.87 8.31
N TYR A 116 11.22 -17.93 8.00
CA TYR A 116 12.29 -17.78 9.01
C TYR A 116 12.55 -16.32 9.39
N ASN A 117 12.56 -15.39 8.41
CA ASN A 117 12.77 -13.97 8.67
C ASN A 117 11.51 -13.22 9.16
N CYS A 118 10.32 -13.84 9.07
CA CYS A 118 9.10 -13.32 9.70
C CYS A 118 9.16 -13.33 11.24
N GLN A 119 10.18 -13.96 11.85
CA GLN A 119 10.53 -13.75 13.26
C GLN A 119 11.07 -12.34 13.57
N ILE A 120 11.26 -11.49 12.55
CA ILE A 120 11.59 -10.06 12.67
C ILE A 120 10.33 -9.18 12.67
N LEU A 121 9.11 -9.74 12.63
CA LEU A 121 8.03 -9.09 13.36
C LEU A 121 8.35 -9.33 14.83
N PRO A 122 8.71 -8.32 15.65
CA PRO A 122 8.64 -8.50 17.10
C PRO A 122 7.30 -9.16 17.40
N ALA A 123 7.23 -10.12 18.32
CA ALA A 123 5.95 -10.72 18.71
C ALA A 123 4.87 -9.65 19.05
N ALA A 124 5.32 -8.44 19.41
CA ALA A 124 4.50 -7.24 19.62
C ALA A 124 3.85 -6.64 18.35
N LEU A 125 4.33 -6.94 17.14
CA LEU A 125 3.85 -6.34 15.88
C LEU A 125 2.94 -7.25 15.07
N THR A 126 2.87 -8.55 15.34
CA THR A 126 1.87 -9.41 14.69
C THR A 126 0.48 -9.13 15.25
N GLU A 127 0.38 -8.92 16.57
CA GLU A 127 -0.82 -8.36 17.19
C GLU A 127 -1.07 -6.93 16.71
N LEU A 128 -0.05 -6.07 16.58
CA LEU A 128 -0.24 -4.71 16.08
C LEU A 128 -0.68 -4.68 14.62
N VAL A 129 -0.10 -5.46 13.70
CA VAL A 129 -0.51 -5.46 12.28
C VAL A 129 -1.91 -6.06 12.13
N THR A 130 -2.24 -7.08 12.92
CA THR A 130 -3.60 -7.65 12.93
C THR A 130 -4.59 -6.68 13.58
N GLU A 131 -4.26 -6.09 14.72
CA GLU A 131 -5.12 -5.16 15.45
C GLU A 131 -5.25 -3.82 14.72
N LEU A 132 -4.19 -3.25 14.15
CA LEU A 132 -4.23 -2.02 13.36
C LEU A 132 -5.03 -2.21 12.06
N ALA A 133 -4.86 -3.35 11.38
CA ALA A 133 -5.65 -3.67 10.19
C ALA A 133 -7.14 -3.89 10.50
N TRP A 134 -7.48 -4.38 11.70
CA TRP A 134 -8.87 -4.56 12.13
C TRP A 134 -9.49 -3.34 12.82
N ARG A 135 -8.70 -2.49 13.49
CA ARG A 135 -9.15 -1.42 14.38
C ARG A 135 -9.12 -0.02 13.74
N TYR A 136 -8.44 0.12 12.59
CA TYR A 136 -8.36 1.39 11.86
C TYR A 136 -8.92 1.33 10.43
N VAL A 137 -9.39 0.16 9.99
CA VAL A 137 -10.10 -0.04 8.71
C VAL A 137 -11.60 -0.30 8.93
N PHE A 138 -12.04 -0.51 10.19
CA PHE A 138 -13.45 -0.59 10.59
C PHE A 138 -13.73 0.18 11.88
#